data_AF-A0A2V3W8B5-F1
#
_entry.id   AF-A0A2V3W8B5-F1
#
_cell.length_a   1.000
_cell.length_b   1.000
_cell.length_c   1.000
_cell.angle_alpha   90.00
_cell.angle_beta   90.00
_cell.angle_gamma   90.00
#
_symmetry.space_group_name_H-M   'P 1'
#
loop_
_entity.id
_entity.type
_entity.pdbx_description
1 polymer ?
#
loop_
_entity_poly.entity_id
_entity_poly.type
_entity_poly.pdbx_seq_one_letter_code
_entity_poly.pdbx_strand_id
1 'polypeptide(L)'
;MTLNVTKKLIKDHLVFGEMIPGNEIGLKIDQTLTQDATGTMVMLELEAMGIERAQTEASAQYVDHNLIQVDSKNPDDHLFLQSAAHRFGLYYSKPGNGVSHPVHM
;
A
#
# COMPACT_ATOMS: atom_id res chain seq x y z
N MET A 1 -10.43 -25.95 19.30
CA MET A 1 -9.02 -25.59 19.62
C MET A 1 -8.96 -24.11 19.94
N THR A 2 -8.19 -23.72 20.95
CA THR A 2 -7.97 -22.29 21.27
C THR A 2 -7.14 -21.64 20.16
N LEU A 3 -7.63 -20.53 19.60
CA LEU A 3 -6.91 -19.76 18.57
C LEU A 3 -5.97 -18.74 19.24
N ASN A 4 -4.74 -18.61 18.73
CA ASN A 4 -3.86 -17.50 19.09
C ASN A 4 -4.28 -16.21 18.35
N VAL A 5 -3.65 -15.08 18.66
CA VAL A 5 -4.01 -13.76 18.09
C VAL A 5 -3.93 -13.76 16.56
N THR A 6 -2.84 -14.27 15.98
CA THR A 6 -2.67 -14.33 14.53
C THR A 6 -3.79 -15.14 13.85
N LYS A 7 -4.15 -16.29 14.41
CA LYS A 7 -5.25 -17.11 13.87
C LYS A 7 -6.61 -16.43 14.01
N LYS A 8 -6.83 -15.66 15.08
CA LYS A 8 -8.05 -14.87 15.23
C LYS A 8 -8.11 -13.79 14.14
N LEU A 9 -7.04 -13.02 13.95
CA LEU A 9 -6.97 -11.98 12.91
C LEU A 9 -7.19 -12.55 11.50
N ILE A 10 -6.51 -13.64 11.13
CA ILE A 10 -6.71 -14.28 9.83
C ILE A 10 -8.16 -14.75 9.67
N LYS A 11 -8.73 -15.39 10.70
CA LYS A 11 -10.10 -15.88 10.68
C LYS A 11 -11.11 -14.73 10.48
N ASP A 12 -10.89 -13.61 11.15
CA ASP A 12 -11.78 -12.45 11.10
C ASP A 12 -11.77 -11.75 9.73
N HIS A 13 -10.70 -11.92 8.93
CA HIS A 13 -10.55 -11.34 7.59
C HIS A 13 -10.64 -12.37 6.45
N LEU A 14 -10.99 -13.63 6.75
CA LEU A 14 -11.06 -14.70 5.76
C LEU A 14 -12.26 -14.50 4.82
N VAL A 15 -11.98 -14.38 3.52
CA VAL A 15 -13.00 -14.25 2.47
C VAL A 15 -13.31 -15.60 1.81
N PHE A 16 -12.27 -16.40 1.54
CA PHE A 16 -12.44 -17.76 1.01
C PHE A 16 -11.29 -18.68 1.43
N GLY A 17 -11.50 -19.99 1.27
CA GLY A 17 -10.51 -21.03 1.57
C GLY A 17 -10.61 -21.57 3.00
N GLU A 18 -9.67 -22.43 3.36
CA GLU A 18 -9.59 -23.03 4.69
C GLU A 18 -8.23 -22.71 5.33
N MET A 19 -8.21 -22.41 6.63
CA MET A 19 -6.99 -22.10 7.38
C MET A 19 -6.13 -23.34 7.67
N ILE A 20 -5.80 -24.09 6.63
CA ILE A 20 -4.93 -25.27 6.62
C ILE A 20 -3.58 -24.85 6.03
N PRO A 21 -2.46 -25.04 6.75
CA PRO A 21 -1.14 -24.68 6.22
C PRO A 21 -0.84 -25.31 4.86
N GLY A 22 -0.36 -24.50 3.92
CA GLY A 22 -0.08 -24.92 2.54
C GLY A 22 -1.24 -24.69 1.57
N ASN A 23 -2.45 -24.42 2.05
CA ASN A 23 -3.59 -24.07 1.20
C ASN A 23 -3.67 -22.56 0.96
N GLU A 24 -4.11 -22.18 -0.23
CA GLU A 24 -4.43 -20.79 -0.57
C GLU A 24 -5.69 -20.32 0.18
N ILE A 25 -5.67 -19.07 0.62
CA ILE A 25 -6.81 -18.39 1.23
C ILE A 25 -6.93 -16.98 0.67
N GLY A 26 -8.17 -16.48 0.59
CA GLY A 26 -8.45 -15.08 0.31
C GLY A 26 -8.62 -14.30 1.61
N LEU A 27 -7.96 -13.15 1.70
CA LEU A 27 -8.09 -12.24 2.85
C LEU A 27 -8.62 -10.88 2.41
N LYS A 28 -9.49 -10.29 3.23
CA LYS A 28 -9.81 -8.87 3.15
C LYS A 28 -8.62 -8.09 3.69
N ILE A 29 -8.12 -7.13 2.91
CA ILE A 29 -7.03 -6.24 3.30
C ILE A 29 -7.64 -4.90 3.68
N ASP A 30 -7.47 -4.48 4.94
CA ASP A 30 -8.05 -3.21 5.40
C ASP A 30 -7.17 -2.02 5.04
N GLN A 31 -5.84 -2.20 5.02
CA GLN A 31 -4.91 -1.13 4.75
C GLN A 31 -3.75 -1.55 3.85
N THR A 32 -3.24 -0.62 3.05
CA THR A 32 -2.03 -0.81 2.23
C THR A 32 -1.08 0.36 2.39
N LEU A 33 0.22 0.08 2.49
CA LEU A 33 1.27 1.09 2.54
C LEU A 33 2.21 0.88 1.36
N THR A 34 2.44 1.93 0.58
CA THR A 34 3.41 1.96 -0.50
C THR A 34 4.45 3.05 -0.21
N GLN A 35 5.69 2.85 -0.65
CA GLN A 35 6.78 3.83 -0.52
C GLN A 35 7.27 4.25 -1.91
N ASP A 36 8.07 5.29 -2.03
CA ASP A 36 8.48 5.89 -3.31
C ASP A 36 9.44 5.04 -4.15
N ALA A 37 10.12 4.06 -3.57
CA ALA A 37 10.92 3.07 -4.29
C ALA A 37 10.10 1.95 -4.96
N THR A 38 8.87 1.66 -4.51
CA THR A 38 7.99 0.64 -5.14
C THR A 38 6.65 1.18 -5.63
N GLY A 39 6.24 2.35 -5.15
CA GLY A 39 4.93 2.94 -5.35
C GLY A 39 4.67 3.26 -6.82
N THR A 40 5.68 3.71 -7.56
CA THR A 40 5.52 4.06 -8.98
C THR A 40 5.00 2.85 -9.77
N MET A 41 5.58 1.67 -9.54
CA MET A 41 5.12 0.44 -10.19
C MET A 41 3.70 0.07 -9.76
N VAL A 42 3.38 0.18 -8.46
CA VAL A 42 2.02 -0.10 -7.97
C VAL A 42 0.97 0.79 -8.66
N MET A 43 1.25 2.09 -8.82
CA MET A 43 0.31 3.01 -9.47
C MET A 43 0.14 2.70 -10.97
N LEU A 44 1.21 2.31 -11.66
CA LEU A 44 1.15 1.89 -13.06
C LEU A 44 0.34 0.60 -13.23
N GLU A 45 0.49 -0.36 -12.31
CA GLU A 45 -0.31 -1.60 -12.33
C GLU A 45 -1.79 -1.32 -12.04
N LEU A 46 -2.11 -0.45 -11.08
CA LEU A 46 -3.50 -0.02 -10.84
C LEU A 46 -4.13 0.63 -12.08
N GLU A 47 -3.35 1.45 -12.80
CA GLU A 47 -3.76 2.03 -14.07
C GLU A 47 -3.99 0.96 -15.14
N ALA A 48 -3.05 0.04 -15.31
CA ALA A 48 -3.14 -1.04 -16.30
C ALA A 48 -4.32 -1.98 -16.03
N MET A 49 -4.66 -2.21 -14.76
CA MET A 49 -5.83 -2.99 -14.33
C MET A 49 -7.16 -2.25 -14.52
N GLY A 50 -7.15 -0.96 -14.88
CA GLY A 50 -8.36 -0.15 -15.04
C GLY A 50 -9.06 0.16 -13.72
N ILE A 51 -8.33 0.14 -12.59
CA ILE A 51 -8.89 0.46 -11.28
C ILE A 51 -9.11 1.97 -11.16
N GLU A 52 -10.32 2.40 -10.83
CA GLU A 52 -10.59 3.83 -10.62
C GLU A 52 -10.12 4.31 -9.24
N ARG A 53 -10.36 3.50 -8.20
CA ARG A 53 -9.95 3.77 -6.82
C ARG A 53 -9.55 2.51 -6.07
N ALA A 54 -8.59 2.65 -5.17
CA ALA A 54 -8.24 1.60 -4.22
C ALA A 54 -9.47 1.23 -3.36
N GLN A 55 -9.62 -0.06 -3.08
CA GLN A 55 -10.80 -0.61 -2.39
C GLN A 55 -10.56 -0.92 -0.91
N THR A 56 -9.35 -0.68 -0.40
CA THR A 56 -9.06 -0.86 1.03
C THR A 56 -9.60 0.32 1.84
N GLU A 57 -9.75 0.14 3.15
CA GLU A 57 -10.27 1.17 4.05
C GLU A 57 -9.31 2.37 4.15
N ALA A 58 -8.00 2.10 4.10
CA ALA A 58 -6.99 3.15 4.01
C ALA A 58 -5.76 2.69 3.22
N SER A 59 -5.46 3.40 2.12
CA SER A 59 -4.23 3.20 1.35
C SER A 59 -3.37 4.46 1.43
N ALA A 60 -2.07 4.32 1.69
CA ALA A 60 -1.14 5.44 1.81
C ALA A 60 0.12 5.25 0.93
N GLN A 61 0.51 6.31 0.23
CA GLN A 61 1.77 6.44 -0.50
C GLN A 61 2.72 7.37 0.28
N TYR A 62 3.85 6.82 0.70
CA TYR A 62 4.92 7.56 1.40
C TYR A 62 6.04 7.94 0.43
N VAL A 63 6.65 9.09 0.68
CA VAL A 63 7.88 9.53 0.00
C VAL A 63 8.99 9.65 1.04
N ASP A 64 9.73 8.57 1.26
CA ASP A 64 10.68 8.41 2.35
C ASP A 64 12.04 7.81 1.95
N HIS A 65 12.21 7.28 0.73
CA HIS A 65 13.46 6.65 0.25
C HIS A 65 14.26 7.55 -0.70
N ASN A 66 13.59 8.29 -1.59
CA ASN A 66 14.20 9.02 -2.71
C ASN A 66 14.23 10.54 -2.47
N LEU A 67 14.55 10.95 -1.24
CA LEU A 67 14.53 12.36 -0.83
C LEU A 67 15.57 13.23 -1.53
N ILE A 68 16.72 12.66 -1.90
CA ILE A 68 17.78 13.42 -2.58
C ILE A 68 17.43 13.51 -4.07
N GLN A 69 17.31 14.73 -4.56
CA GLN A 69 16.95 15.03 -5.95
C GLN A 69 18.17 15.55 -6.71
N VAL A 70 19.00 14.62 -7.22
CA VAL A 70 20.22 14.95 -7.98
C VAL A 70 19.96 15.22 -9.47
N ASP A 71 18.87 14.67 -10.00
CA ASP A 71 18.40 14.84 -11.38
C ASP A 71 16.87 14.97 -11.39
N SER A 72 16.24 14.91 -12.57
CA SER A 72 14.79 15.05 -12.71
C SER A 72 13.99 13.82 -12.28
N LYS A 73 14.61 12.64 -12.15
CA LYS A 73 13.87 11.37 -11.99
C LYS A 73 13.09 11.32 -10.68
N ASN A 74 13.76 11.54 -9.56
CA ASN A 74 13.09 11.52 -8.25
C ASN A 74 12.01 12.61 -8.12
N PRO A 75 12.25 13.88 -8.51
CA PRO A 75 11.19 14.88 -8.59
C PRO A 75 9.99 14.45 -9.45
N ASP A 76 10.23 13.91 -10.65
CA ASP A 76 9.19 13.50 -11.58
C ASP A 76 8.38 12.31 -11.02
N ASP A 77 9.06 11.32 -10.42
CA ASP A 77 8.41 10.21 -9.73
C ASP A 77 7.55 10.72 -8.56
N HIS A 78 8.01 11.70 -7.79
CA HIS A 78 7.23 12.25 -6.68
C HIS A 78 5.97 12.98 -7.16
N LEU A 79 6.06 13.72 -8.28
CA LEU A 79 4.92 14.36 -8.92
C LEU A 79 3.92 13.32 -9.46
N PHE A 80 4.43 12.27 -10.11
CA PHE A 80 3.62 11.14 -10.56
C PHE A 80 2.89 10.50 -9.38
N LEU A 81 3.61 10.14 -8.32
CA LEU A 81 3.05 9.53 -7.11
C LEU A 81 1.99 10.41 -6.43
N GLN A 82 2.21 11.72 -6.37
CA GLN A 82 1.23 12.66 -5.85
C GLN A 82 -0.07 12.62 -6.69
N SER A 83 0.07 12.74 -8.01
CA SER A 83 -1.08 12.74 -8.93
C SER A 83 -1.83 11.40 -8.93
N ALA A 84 -1.09 10.29 -8.88
CA ALA A 84 -1.64 8.94 -8.82
C ALA A 84 -2.36 8.68 -7.50
N ALA A 85 -1.80 9.14 -6.37
CA ALA A 85 -2.46 9.03 -5.08
C ALA A 85 -3.80 9.79 -5.10
N HIS A 86 -3.86 10.98 -5.68
CA HIS A 86 -5.11 11.71 -5.87
C HIS A 86 -6.11 10.96 -6.77
N ARG A 87 -5.65 10.35 -7.87
CA ARG A 87 -6.50 9.58 -8.79
C ARG A 87 -7.11 8.36 -8.09
N PHE A 88 -6.28 7.53 -7.47
CA PHE A 88 -6.69 6.25 -6.89
C PHE A 88 -7.26 6.38 -5.47
N GLY A 89 -7.27 7.57 -4.89
CA GLY A 89 -7.85 7.83 -3.57
C GLY A 89 -6.94 7.44 -2.40
N LEU A 90 -5.62 7.48 -2.57
CA LEU A 90 -4.62 7.22 -1.53
C LEU A 90 -4.28 8.49 -0.74
N TYR A 91 -3.92 8.30 0.52
CA TYR A 91 -3.25 9.33 1.31
C TYR A 91 -1.82 9.53 0.78
N TYR A 92 -1.42 10.77 0.52
CA TYR A 92 -0.06 11.09 0.11
C TYR A 92 0.73 11.70 1.27
N SER A 93 1.77 11.00 1.72
CA SER A 93 2.72 11.50 2.71
C SER A 93 3.93 12.10 2.00
N LYS A 94 4.12 13.41 2.20
CA LYS A 94 5.09 14.23 1.46
C LYS A 94 6.54 13.88 1.83
N PRO A 95 7.51 14.19 0.95
CA PRO A 95 8.92 14.13 1.30
C PRO A 95 9.22 14.86 2.61
N GLY A 96 9.95 14.21 3.51
CA GLY A 96 10.32 14.78 4.81
C GLY A 96 9.29 14.60 5.94
N ASN A 97 8.14 13.97 5.69
CA ASN A 97 7.20 13.60 6.74
C ASN A 97 7.73 12.50 7.69
N GLY A 98 8.76 11.76 7.26
CA GLY A 98 9.40 10.70 8.03
C GLY A 98 9.27 9.34 7.37
N VAL A 99 9.96 8.35 7.95
CA VAL A 99 9.92 6.96 7.48
C VAL A 99 8.51 6.40 7.68
N SER A 100 8.00 5.73 6.64
CA SER A 100 6.64 5.17 6.54
C SER A 100 6.17 4.42 7.79
N HIS A 101 6.97 3.49 8.30
CA HIS A 101 6.55 2.61 9.40
C HIS A 101 6.32 3.38 10.71
N PRO A 102 7.25 4.23 11.20
CA PRO A 102 6.99 5.11 12.34
C PRO A 102 5.82 6.08 12.16
N VAL A 103 5.63 6.63 10.96
CA VAL A 103 4.57 7.62 10.68
C VAL A 103 3.18 6.98 10.67
N HIS A 104 3.10 5.69 10.37
CA HIS A 104 1.83 4.98 10.24
C HIS A 104 1.27 4.41 11.56
N MET A 105 2.09 4.29 12.60
CA MET A 105 1.69 3.82 13.94
C MET A 105 0.93 4.87 14.73
#